data_AF-A0A382RII8-F1
#
_entry.id   AF-A0A382RII8-F1
#
_cell.length_a   1.000
_cell.length_b   1.000
_cell.length_c   1.000
_cell.angle_alpha   90.00
_cell.angle_beta   90.00
_cell.angle_gamma   90.00
#
_symmetry.space_group_name_H-M   'P 1'
#
loop_
_entity.id
_entity.type
_entity.pdbx_description
1 polymer ?
#
loop_
_entity_poly.entity_id
_entity_poly.type
_entity_poly.pdbx_seq_one_letter_code
_entity_poly.pdbx_strand_id
1 'polypeptide(L)'
;VLSVLDIAIVFLYAISLFALAQWVSQEESGYQKNAQDYFLAGKSLPWWAIGASLIAANISAEQIIGMSGSGYAIGLAIASYEWMAAITLILVGKFLLPIFLKRGIYTMPQFLEQRYDHKVRMVMACFWLGVYIFVNLTSVLWLGALAMNTVVGLDIVLSMVLLGGFAVSYSLYGGLKAVAFTDIIQVLVLVLGGLMIAWVLLDTVAAGEGILKGFQLLTDRAPEKFDLILSPDNPHYMSLPGLSVLLGGMWIMNISYWGFNQYIIQRAL
;
A
#
# COMPACT_ATOMS: atom_id res chain seq x y z
N VAL A 1 11.13 14.29 21.37
CA VAL A 1 12.54 14.47 20.95
C VAL A 1 13.15 13.09 20.81
N LEU A 2 13.62 12.73 19.63
CA LEU A 2 14.23 11.43 19.39
C LEU A 2 15.53 11.31 20.18
N SER A 3 15.74 10.16 20.82
CA SER A 3 17.00 9.85 21.46
C SER A 3 18.08 9.54 20.41
N VAL A 4 19.34 9.60 20.80
CA VAL A 4 20.47 9.18 19.94
C VAL A 4 20.31 7.72 19.51
N LEU A 5 19.74 6.88 20.37
CA LEU A 5 19.44 5.49 20.07
C LEU A 5 18.41 5.37 18.93
N ASP A 6 17.34 6.16 18.95
CA ASP A 6 16.30 6.13 17.91
C ASP A 6 16.87 6.53 16.55
N ILE A 7 17.67 7.60 16.52
CA ILE A 7 18.34 8.07 15.30
C ILE A 7 19.31 7.00 14.78
N ALA A 8 20.09 6.38 15.67
CA ALA A 8 21.02 5.32 15.30
C ALA A 8 20.28 4.10 14.71
N ILE A 9 19.15 3.69 15.28
CA ILE A 9 18.33 2.58 14.77
C ILE A 9 17.81 2.90 13.36
N VAL A 10 17.26 4.10 13.16
CA VAL A 10 16.74 4.53 11.84
C VAL A 10 17.86 4.57 10.80
N PHE A 11 19.02 5.11 11.16
CA PHE A 11 20.15 5.20 10.25
C PHE A 11 20.73 3.82 9.91
N LEU A 12 20.83 2.94 10.90
CA LEU A 12 21.28 1.56 10.73
C LEU A 12 20.29 0.75 9.88
N TYR A 13 18.98 0.95 10.07
CA TYR A 13 17.94 0.38 9.22
C TYR A 13 18.07 0.86 7.77
N ALA A 14 18.22 2.16 7.54
CA ALA A 14 18.38 2.74 6.21
C ALA A 14 19.64 2.22 5.50
N ILE A 15 20.78 2.18 6.20
CA ILE A 15 22.03 1.61 5.67
C ILE A 15 21.88 0.12 5.37
N SER A 16 21.26 -0.64 6.27
CA SER A 16 21.08 -2.10 6.09
C SER A 16 20.20 -2.38 4.88
N LEU A 17 19.11 -1.62 4.69
CA LEU A 17 18.28 -1.72 3.50
C LEU A 17 19.05 -1.35 2.23
N PHE A 18 19.81 -0.26 2.25
CA PHE A 18 20.59 0.16 1.09
C PHE A 18 21.68 -0.87 0.74
N ALA A 19 22.38 -1.40 1.73
CA ALA A 19 23.39 -2.44 1.56
C ALA A 19 22.79 -3.73 1.02
N LEU A 20 21.63 -4.15 1.54
CA LEU A 20 20.90 -5.32 1.06
C LEU A 20 20.41 -5.13 -0.38
N ALA A 21 19.89 -3.94 -0.71
CA ALA A 21 19.49 -3.59 -2.07
C ALA A 21 20.68 -3.68 -3.04
N GLN A 22 21.82 -3.11 -2.68
CA GLN A 22 23.03 -3.16 -3.50
C GLN A 22 23.57 -4.59 -3.63
N TRP A 23 23.58 -5.38 -2.57
CA TRP A 23 24.03 -6.77 -2.59
C TRP A 23 23.13 -7.66 -3.47
N VAL A 24 21.80 -7.48 -3.39
CA VAL A 24 20.84 -8.22 -4.24
C VAL A 24 20.85 -7.74 -5.70
N SER A 25 21.24 -6.48 -5.91
CA SER A 25 21.42 -5.84 -7.22
C SER A 25 22.71 -6.27 -7.91
N GLN A 26 23.74 -6.73 -7.17
CA GLN A 26 24.91 -7.35 -7.77
C GLN A 26 24.50 -8.59 -8.56
N GLU A 27 24.72 -8.53 -9.87
CA GLU A 27 24.45 -9.62 -10.80
C GLU A 27 25.46 -10.75 -10.62
N GLU A 28 25.01 -12.01 -10.63
CA GLU A 28 25.93 -13.12 -10.83
C GLU A 28 26.54 -13.01 -12.23
N SER A 29 27.87 -12.93 -12.30
CA SER A 29 28.61 -12.78 -13.54
C SER A 29 28.31 -13.93 -14.51
N GLY A 30 27.55 -13.65 -15.58
CA GLY A 30 27.40 -14.55 -16.73
C GLY A 30 25.97 -14.89 -17.18
N TYR A 31 24.91 -14.38 -16.54
CA TYR A 31 23.53 -14.73 -16.91
C TYR A 31 22.81 -13.59 -17.68
N GLN A 32 22.68 -13.74 -19.01
CA GLN A 32 21.86 -12.83 -19.82
C GLN A 32 20.36 -13.07 -19.54
N LYS A 33 19.70 -12.14 -18.84
CA LYS A 33 18.25 -12.21 -18.59
C LYS A 33 17.47 -11.59 -19.72
N ASN A 34 16.51 -12.35 -20.24
CA ASN A 34 15.50 -11.82 -21.16
C ASN A 34 14.49 -10.95 -20.38
N ALA A 35 13.84 -9.99 -21.04
CA ALA A 35 12.82 -9.14 -20.44
C ALA A 35 11.69 -9.94 -19.73
N GLN A 36 11.48 -11.20 -20.14
CA GLN A 36 10.58 -12.14 -19.47
C GLN A 36 11.00 -12.52 -18.05
N ASP A 37 12.30 -12.64 -17.74
CA ASP A 37 12.77 -12.99 -16.39
C ASP A 37 12.59 -11.84 -15.38
N TYR A 38 12.54 -10.61 -15.88
CA TYR A 38 12.34 -9.40 -15.08
C TYR A 38 10.87 -9.14 -14.76
N PHE A 39 9.98 -9.44 -15.72
CA PHE A 39 8.53 -9.22 -15.56
C PHE A 39 7.76 -10.42 -15.01
N LEU A 40 8.23 -11.66 -15.21
CA LEU A 40 7.45 -12.85 -14.88
C LEU A 40 8.01 -13.70 -13.73
N ALA A 41 9.09 -13.24 -13.06
CA ALA A 41 9.75 -13.94 -11.94
C ALA A 41 9.64 -15.47 -12.08
N GLY A 42 10.13 -15.94 -13.24
CA GLY A 42 9.53 -17.00 -14.05
C GLY A 42 8.67 -18.03 -13.33
N LYS A 43 7.34 -17.89 -13.36
CA LYS A 43 6.31 -18.94 -13.10
C LYS A 43 6.52 -19.88 -11.89
N SER A 44 7.43 -19.57 -10.98
CA SER A 44 7.96 -20.48 -9.96
C SER A 44 7.73 -19.95 -8.55
N LEU A 45 7.13 -18.76 -8.43
CA LEU A 45 6.70 -18.22 -7.15
C LEU A 45 5.53 -19.05 -6.62
N PRO A 46 5.64 -19.61 -5.40
CA PRO A 46 4.53 -20.33 -4.79
C PRO A 46 3.37 -19.36 -4.50
N TRP A 47 2.14 -19.87 -4.47
CA TRP A 47 0.91 -19.07 -4.33
C TRP A 47 0.92 -18.14 -3.11
N TRP A 48 1.52 -18.57 -2.00
CA TRP A 48 1.63 -17.77 -0.77
C TRP A 48 2.56 -16.57 -0.96
N ALA A 49 3.62 -16.71 -1.76
CA ALA A 49 4.55 -15.61 -2.08
C ALA A 49 3.89 -14.58 -2.99
N ILE A 50 3.08 -15.02 -3.96
CA ILE A 50 2.30 -14.13 -4.84
C ILE A 50 1.27 -13.35 -4.01
N GLY A 51 0.52 -14.03 -3.14
CA GLY A 51 -0.45 -13.37 -2.25
C GLY A 51 0.21 -12.38 -1.29
N ALA A 52 1.31 -12.79 -0.65
CA ALA A 52 2.08 -11.91 0.23
C ALA A 52 2.62 -10.69 -0.52
N SER A 53 3.18 -10.87 -1.73
CA SER A 53 3.67 -9.78 -2.59
C SER A 53 2.55 -8.80 -2.97
N LEU A 54 1.35 -9.29 -3.26
CA LEU A 54 0.20 -8.47 -3.64
C LEU A 54 -0.33 -7.62 -2.48
N ILE A 55 -0.35 -8.16 -1.26
CA ILE A 55 -0.71 -7.38 -0.05
C ILE A 55 0.43 -6.43 0.34
N ALA A 56 1.68 -6.92 0.31
CA ALA A 56 2.88 -6.15 0.58
C ALA A 56 2.94 -4.89 -0.30
N ALA A 57 2.64 -5.06 -1.57
CA ALA A 57 2.57 -4.00 -2.56
C ALA A 57 1.55 -2.89 -2.24
N ASN A 58 0.51 -3.19 -1.45
CA ASN A 58 -0.51 -2.22 -1.04
C ASN A 58 -0.17 -1.55 0.32
N ILE A 59 0.63 -2.19 1.16
CA ILE A 59 1.01 -1.61 2.46
C ILE A 59 2.02 -0.48 2.22
N SER A 60 1.56 0.74 2.40
CA SER A 60 2.34 1.97 2.20
C SER A 60 2.17 2.95 3.36
N ALA A 61 2.91 4.06 3.31
CA ALA A 61 2.74 5.17 4.25
C ALA A 61 1.30 5.73 4.22
N GLU A 62 0.64 5.69 3.06
CA GLU A 62 -0.77 6.07 2.94
C GLU A 62 -1.66 5.16 3.77
N GLN A 63 -1.40 3.84 3.72
CA GLN A 63 -2.17 2.89 4.50
C GLN A 63 -1.94 3.07 6.00
N ILE A 64 -0.69 3.24 6.44
CA ILE A 64 -0.39 3.34 7.87
C ILE A 64 -0.84 4.68 8.45
N ILE A 65 -0.57 5.81 7.79
CA ILE A 65 -0.85 7.14 8.33
C ILE A 65 -2.26 7.59 7.94
N GLY A 66 -2.61 7.45 6.66
CA GLY A 66 -3.90 7.86 6.12
C GLY A 66 -5.06 7.08 6.72
N MET A 67 -5.02 5.74 6.66
CA MET A 67 -6.11 4.93 7.22
C MET A 67 -6.19 5.03 8.74
N SER A 68 -5.07 5.23 9.45
CA SER A 68 -5.11 5.53 10.89
C SER A 68 -5.77 6.88 11.18
N GLY A 69 -5.51 7.90 10.35
CA GLY A 69 -6.20 9.19 10.42
C GLY A 69 -7.70 9.06 10.17
N SER A 70 -8.09 8.30 9.15
CA SER A 70 -9.50 7.96 8.89
C SER A 70 -10.11 7.11 10.01
N GLY A 71 -9.36 6.20 10.62
CA GLY A 71 -9.78 5.42 11.78
C GLY A 71 -10.01 6.31 13.01
N TYR A 72 -9.17 7.33 13.21
CA TYR A 72 -9.39 8.33 14.26
C TYR A 72 -10.64 9.18 14.00
N ALA A 73 -10.86 9.64 12.77
CA ALA A 73 -11.99 10.49 12.41
C ALA A 73 -13.32 9.71 12.33
N ILE A 74 -13.36 8.63 11.55
CA ILE A 74 -14.56 7.87 11.19
C ILE A 74 -14.73 6.62 12.07
N GLY A 75 -13.64 5.93 12.41
CA GLY A 75 -13.69 4.66 13.12
C GLY A 75 -13.54 3.45 12.19
N LEU A 76 -13.99 2.29 12.66
CA LEU A 76 -13.88 0.98 12.03
C LEU A 76 -14.64 0.86 10.71
N ALA A 77 -15.61 1.74 10.43
CA ALA A 77 -16.30 1.79 9.14
C ALA A 77 -15.33 1.84 7.95
N ILE A 78 -14.17 2.51 8.09
CA ILE A 78 -13.17 2.60 7.02
C ILE A 78 -12.59 1.23 6.64
N ALA A 79 -12.60 0.25 7.56
CA ALA A 79 -12.14 -1.12 7.29
C ALA A 79 -12.97 -1.82 6.20
N SER A 80 -14.16 -1.29 5.89
CA SER A 80 -14.98 -1.78 4.77
C SER A 80 -14.23 -1.74 3.44
N TYR A 81 -13.30 -0.79 3.24
CA TYR A 81 -12.41 -0.75 2.07
C TYR A 81 -11.66 -2.08 1.89
N GLU A 82 -11.06 -2.59 2.97
CA GLU A 82 -10.26 -3.82 2.98
C GLU A 82 -11.12 -5.08 2.92
N TRP A 83 -12.26 -5.11 3.62
CA TRP A 83 -13.16 -6.26 3.59
C TRP A 83 -13.80 -6.46 2.22
N MET A 84 -14.23 -5.37 1.59
CA MET A 84 -14.77 -5.41 0.23
C MET A 84 -13.67 -5.70 -0.80
N ALA A 85 -12.44 -5.24 -0.57
CA ALA A 85 -11.28 -5.59 -1.38
C ALA A 85 -11.00 -7.10 -1.37
N ALA A 86 -11.08 -7.75 -0.20
CA ALA A 86 -10.88 -9.20 -0.08
C ALA A 86 -11.88 -10.00 -0.95
N ILE A 87 -13.16 -9.63 -0.94
CA ILE A 87 -14.17 -10.27 -1.79
C ILE A 87 -13.90 -9.97 -3.27
N THR A 88 -13.53 -8.72 -3.58
CA THR A 88 -13.21 -8.32 -4.94
C THR A 88 -12.02 -9.10 -5.50
N LEU A 89 -10.98 -9.36 -4.70
CA LEU A 89 -9.83 -10.15 -5.09
C LEU A 89 -10.21 -11.58 -5.50
N ILE A 90 -11.18 -12.20 -4.82
CA ILE A 90 -11.72 -13.51 -5.20
C ILE A 90 -12.36 -13.43 -6.60
N LEU A 91 -13.13 -12.38 -6.88
CA LEU A 91 -13.76 -12.18 -8.18
C LEU A 91 -12.73 -11.92 -9.28
N VAL A 92 -11.74 -11.06 -9.02
CA VAL A 92 -10.66 -10.76 -9.97
C VAL A 92 -9.86 -12.03 -10.26
N GLY A 93 -9.48 -12.77 -9.22
CA GLY A 93 -8.75 -14.04 -9.32
C GLY A 93 -9.49 -15.11 -10.12
N LYS A 94 -10.80 -15.25 -9.89
CA LYS A 94 -11.61 -16.28 -10.55
C LYS A 94 -12.02 -15.92 -11.96
N PHE A 95 -12.31 -14.64 -12.24
CA PHE A 95 -12.96 -14.23 -13.50
C PHE A 95 -12.08 -13.37 -14.39
N LEU A 96 -11.31 -12.42 -13.87
CA LEU A 96 -10.52 -11.48 -14.68
C LEU A 96 -9.14 -12.05 -15.03
N LEU A 97 -8.41 -12.56 -14.03
CA LEU A 97 -7.06 -13.10 -14.19
C LEU A 97 -6.95 -14.20 -15.26
N PRO A 98 -7.88 -15.19 -15.34
CA PRO A 98 -7.84 -16.20 -16.39
C PRO A 98 -8.00 -15.62 -17.81
N ILE A 99 -8.67 -14.48 -17.97
CA ILE A 99 -8.83 -13.82 -19.27
C ILE A 99 -7.50 -13.17 -19.68
N PHE A 100 -6.85 -12.47 -18.76
CA PHE A 100 -5.55 -11.82 -19.03
C PHE A 100 -4.47 -12.85 -19.39
N LEU A 101 -4.39 -13.95 -18.63
CA LEU A 101 -3.44 -15.04 -18.89
C LEU A 101 -3.70 -15.72 -20.24
N LYS A 102 -4.97 -16.05 -20.56
CA LYS A 102 -5.31 -16.70 -21.84
C LYS A 102 -5.04 -15.82 -23.05
N ARG A 103 -5.13 -14.49 -22.91
CA ARG A 103 -4.91 -13.53 -24.00
C ARG A 103 -3.49 -12.95 -24.04
N GLY A 104 -2.60 -13.35 -23.12
CA GLY A 104 -1.23 -12.83 -23.06
C GLY A 104 -1.18 -11.31 -22.84
N ILE A 105 -2.08 -10.80 -22.01
CA ILE A 105 -2.14 -9.39 -21.63
C ILE A 105 -1.31 -9.21 -20.37
N TYR A 106 -0.30 -8.34 -20.43
CA TYR A 106 0.62 -8.08 -19.32
C TYR A 106 0.52 -6.64 -18.80
N THR A 107 -0.13 -5.72 -19.52
CA THR A 107 -0.33 -4.34 -19.09
C THR A 107 -1.75 -3.84 -19.39
N MET A 108 -2.25 -2.88 -18.62
CA MET A 108 -3.54 -2.24 -18.91
C MET A 108 -3.57 -1.48 -20.24
N PRO A 109 -2.55 -0.68 -20.59
CA PRO A 109 -2.49 -0.06 -21.91
C PRO A 109 -2.58 -1.11 -23.03
N GLN A 110 -1.92 -2.26 -22.87
CA GLN A 110 -2.02 -3.37 -23.83
C GLN A 110 -3.42 -3.99 -23.89
N PHE A 111 -4.08 -4.19 -22.75
CA PHE A 111 -5.48 -4.63 -22.71
C PHE A 111 -6.38 -3.68 -23.51
N LEU A 112 -6.25 -2.38 -23.26
CA LEU A 112 -7.07 -1.36 -23.90
C LEU A 112 -6.82 -1.29 -25.41
N GLU A 113 -5.58 -1.43 -25.85
CA GLU A 113 -5.24 -1.45 -27.27
C GLU A 113 -5.74 -2.70 -27.99
N GLN A 114 -5.63 -3.87 -27.37
CA GLN A 114 -6.15 -5.11 -27.96
C GLN A 114 -7.68 -5.15 -27.99
N ARG A 115 -8.34 -4.54 -27.00
CA ARG A 115 -9.79 -4.57 -26.86
C ARG A 115 -10.51 -3.46 -27.62
N TYR A 116 -9.90 -2.29 -27.72
CA TYR A 116 -10.47 -1.09 -28.33
C TYR A 116 -9.56 -0.61 -29.46
N ASP A 117 -8.74 0.41 -29.22
CA ASP A 117 -7.82 0.96 -30.19
C ASP A 117 -6.67 1.74 -29.52
N HIS A 118 -5.75 2.25 -30.36
CA HIS A 118 -4.62 3.05 -29.93
C HIS A 118 -5.02 4.37 -29.25
N LYS A 119 -6.15 4.97 -29.66
CA LYS A 119 -6.61 6.26 -29.11
C LYS A 119 -7.03 6.10 -27.65
N VAL A 120 -7.83 5.07 -27.34
CA VAL A 120 -8.25 4.75 -25.97
C VAL A 120 -7.03 4.45 -25.09
N ARG A 121 -6.05 3.70 -25.61
CA ARG A 121 -4.79 3.45 -24.90
C ARG A 121 -4.09 4.75 -24.51
N MET A 122 -3.91 5.67 -25.45
CA MET A 122 -3.21 6.94 -25.22
C MET A 122 -3.93 7.84 -24.22
N VAL A 123 -5.26 7.96 -24.33
CA VAL A 123 -6.07 8.76 -23.39
C VAL A 123 -5.93 8.20 -21.97
N MET A 124 -6.06 6.87 -21.81
CA MET A 124 -5.93 6.24 -20.50
C MET A 124 -4.51 6.33 -19.94
N ALA A 125 -3.48 6.20 -20.77
CA ALA A 125 -2.09 6.36 -20.34
C ALA A 125 -1.84 7.77 -19.80
N CYS A 126 -2.29 8.82 -20.50
CA CYS A 126 -2.18 10.20 -20.04
C CYS A 126 -2.98 10.45 -18.74
N PHE A 127 -4.20 9.91 -18.67
CA PHE A 127 -5.04 10.00 -17.47
C PHE A 127 -4.35 9.37 -16.25
N TRP A 128 -3.88 8.13 -16.39
CA TRP A 128 -3.18 7.43 -15.31
C TRP A 128 -1.89 8.14 -14.93
N LEU A 129 -1.11 8.64 -15.89
CA LEU A 129 0.10 9.41 -15.59
C LEU A 129 -0.23 10.64 -14.72
N GLY A 130 -1.31 11.36 -15.04
CA GLY A 130 -1.80 12.47 -14.21
C GLY A 130 -2.17 12.02 -12.79
N VAL A 131 -2.93 10.93 -12.67
CA VAL A 131 -3.32 10.37 -11.35
C VAL A 131 -2.09 9.94 -10.54
N TYR A 132 -1.08 9.33 -11.17
CA TYR A 132 0.15 8.93 -10.48
C TYR A 132 0.96 10.13 -9.99
N ILE A 133 1.10 11.17 -10.81
CA ILE A 133 1.89 12.36 -10.44
C ILE A 133 1.16 13.21 -9.41
N PHE A 134 -0.09 13.59 -9.68
CA PHE A 134 -0.78 14.60 -8.89
C PHE A 134 -1.45 14.05 -7.63
N VAL A 135 -1.88 12.79 -7.65
CA VAL A 135 -2.57 12.17 -6.52
C VAL A 135 -1.62 11.25 -5.76
N ASN A 136 -1.18 10.14 -6.37
CA ASN A 136 -0.43 9.12 -5.64
C ASN A 136 0.92 9.64 -5.11
N LEU A 137 1.77 10.20 -5.98
CA LEU A 137 3.10 10.64 -5.58
C LEU A 137 3.02 11.82 -4.59
N THR A 138 2.12 12.77 -4.83
CA THR A 138 1.88 13.89 -3.92
C THR A 138 1.42 13.41 -2.54
N SER A 139 0.42 12.52 -2.48
CA SER A 139 -0.11 11.99 -1.22
C SER A 139 0.95 11.23 -0.44
N VAL A 140 1.71 10.35 -1.09
CA VAL A 140 2.76 9.56 -0.41
C VAL A 140 3.88 10.45 0.11
N LEU A 141 4.36 11.42 -0.68
CA LEU A 141 5.40 12.35 -0.23
C LEU A 141 4.90 13.23 0.92
N TRP A 142 3.67 13.72 0.84
CA TRP A 142 3.08 14.54 1.88
C TRP A 142 2.89 13.76 3.19
N LEU A 143 2.30 12.57 3.12
CA LEU A 143 2.08 11.72 4.31
C LEU A 143 3.40 11.27 4.92
N GLY A 144 4.39 10.93 4.09
CA GLY A 144 5.76 10.64 4.56
C GLY A 144 6.40 11.85 5.26
N ALA A 145 6.28 13.04 4.68
CA ALA A 145 6.80 14.27 5.27
C ALA A 145 6.06 14.65 6.58
N LEU A 146 4.75 14.43 6.65
CA LEU A 146 3.96 14.62 7.87
C LEU A 146 4.43 13.69 8.99
N ALA A 147 4.76 12.43 8.67
CA ALA A 147 5.37 11.50 9.62
C ALA A 147 6.73 12.02 10.13
N MET A 148 7.61 12.46 9.22
CA MET A 148 8.92 13.01 9.59
C MET A 148 8.78 14.27 10.46
N ASN A 149 7.85 15.16 10.13
CA ASN A 149 7.56 16.35 10.92
C ASN A 149 7.06 15.98 12.32
N THR A 150 6.14 15.03 12.43
CA THR A 150 5.55 14.62 13.72
C THR A 150 6.56 13.92 14.63
N VAL A 151 7.42 13.06 14.06
CA VAL A 151 8.37 12.23 14.84
C VAL A 151 9.68 12.95 15.11
N VAL A 152 10.25 13.60 14.09
CA VAL A 152 11.59 14.23 14.13
C VAL A 152 11.49 15.74 14.41
N GLY A 153 10.38 16.38 14.06
CA GLY A 153 10.24 17.85 14.11
C GLY A 153 10.81 18.57 12.88
N LEU A 154 11.11 17.84 11.80
CA LEU A 154 11.65 18.43 10.57
C LEU A 154 10.57 19.20 9.80
N ASP A 155 10.96 20.29 9.14
CA ASP A 155 10.07 21.01 8.24
C ASP A 155 9.49 20.09 7.15
N ILE A 156 8.21 20.29 6.82
CA ILE A 156 7.48 19.44 5.87
C ILE A 156 8.10 19.55 4.48
N VAL A 157 8.44 20.76 4.02
CA VAL A 157 9.01 20.96 2.67
C VAL A 157 10.39 20.32 2.59
N LEU A 158 11.24 20.54 3.59
CA LEU A 158 12.54 19.88 3.67
C LEU A 158 12.41 18.35 3.68
N SER A 159 11.45 17.81 4.44
CA SER A 159 11.19 16.37 4.51
C SER A 159 10.76 15.81 3.15
N MET A 160 9.88 16.50 2.41
CA MET A 160 9.48 16.10 1.06
C MET A 160 10.67 16.10 0.09
N VAL A 161 11.54 17.11 0.15
CA VAL A 161 12.72 17.20 -0.71
C VAL A 161 13.70 16.05 -0.41
N LEU A 162 13.94 15.74 0.86
CA LEU A 162 14.80 14.63 1.27
C LEU A 162 14.24 13.28 0.84
N LEU A 163 12.94 13.04 1.06
CA LEU A 163 12.26 11.81 0.63
C LEU A 163 12.29 11.65 -0.89
N GLY A 164 12.01 12.72 -1.64
CA GLY A 164 12.06 12.73 -3.10
C GLY A 164 13.47 12.48 -3.62
N GLY A 165 14.48 13.15 -3.05
CA GLY A 165 15.89 12.95 -3.39
C GLY A 165 16.37 11.52 -3.12
N PHE A 166 15.95 10.95 -1.98
CA PHE A 166 16.23 9.55 -1.65
C PHE A 166 15.55 8.60 -2.65
N ALA A 167 14.27 8.81 -2.97
CA ALA A 167 13.53 8.00 -3.92
C ALA A 167 14.14 8.04 -5.33
N VAL A 168 14.56 9.21 -5.81
CA VAL A 168 15.25 9.36 -7.11
C VAL A 168 16.59 8.64 -7.10
N SER A 169 17.41 8.87 -6.07
CA SER A 169 18.71 8.20 -5.93
C SER A 169 18.53 6.69 -5.93
N TYR A 170 17.60 6.18 -5.13
CA TYR A 170 17.29 4.77 -5.04
C TYR A 170 16.80 4.18 -6.37
N SER A 171 15.91 4.88 -7.08
CA SER A 171 15.39 4.44 -8.38
C SER A 171 16.46 4.40 -9.47
N LEU A 172 17.45 5.29 -9.44
CA LEU A 172 18.51 5.34 -10.46
C LEU A 172 19.55 4.22 -10.29
N TYR A 173 19.85 3.82 -9.04
CA TYR A 173 20.90 2.85 -8.74
C TYR A 173 20.41 1.42 -8.44
N GLY A 174 19.13 1.22 -8.10
CA GLY A 174 18.62 -0.05 -7.56
C GLY A 174 18.14 -1.10 -8.59
N GLY A 175 17.40 -0.69 -9.62
CA GLY A 175 16.68 -1.62 -10.51
C GLY A 175 15.48 -2.34 -9.84
N LEU A 176 14.47 -2.81 -10.61
CA LEU A 176 13.20 -3.35 -10.07
C LEU A 176 13.40 -4.61 -9.19
N LYS A 177 14.46 -5.39 -9.45
CA LYS A 177 14.76 -6.60 -8.66
C LYS A 177 15.14 -6.24 -7.21
N ALA A 178 15.99 -5.22 -7.02
CA ALA A 178 16.37 -4.79 -5.67
C ALA A 178 15.16 -4.25 -4.91
N VAL A 179 14.31 -3.49 -5.60
CA VAL A 179 13.04 -2.95 -5.06
C VAL A 179 12.15 -4.09 -4.53
N ALA A 180 11.90 -5.12 -5.34
CA ALA A 180 11.00 -6.20 -4.95
C ALA A 180 11.45 -6.96 -3.68
N PHE A 181 12.76 -7.16 -3.50
CA PHE A 181 13.29 -7.82 -2.30
C PHE A 181 13.23 -6.92 -1.07
N THR A 182 13.51 -5.62 -1.22
CA THR A 182 13.37 -4.68 -0.11
C THR A 182 11.91 -4.51 0.33
N ASP A 183 10.95 -4.57 -0.61
CA ASP A 183 9.52 -4.43 -0.33
C ASP A 183 9.04 -5.49 0.67
N ILE A 184 9.48 -6.74 0.53
CA ILE A 184 9.07 -7.84 1.42
C ILE A 184 9.51 -7.57 2.86
N ILE A 185 10.77 -7.15 3.05
CA ILE A 185 11.32 -6.84 4.37
C ILE A 185 10.59 -5.64 4.98
N GLN A 186 10.38 -4.58 4.17
CA GLN A 186 9.67 -3.39 4.62
C GLN A 186 8.27 -3.72 5.11
N VAL A 187 7.55 -4.58 4.41
CA VAL A 187 6.18 -4.95 4.79
C VAL A 187 6.15 -5.73 6.09
N LEU A 188 7.09 -6.64 6.32
CA LEU A 188 7.20 -7.31 7.62
C LEU A 188 7.45 -6.30 8.74
N VAL A 189 8.35 -5.34 8.53
CA VAL A 189 8.65 -4.29 9.51
C VAL A 189 7.42 -3.40 9.75
N LEU A 190 6.69 -3.01 8.71
CA LEU A 190 5.49 -2.18 8.82
C LEU A 190 4.35 -2.89 9.53
N VAL A 191 4.11 -4.17 9.23
CA VAL A 191 3.07 -4.98 9.89
C VAL A 191 3.41 -5.18 11.37
N LEU A 192 4.64 -5.58 11.68
CA LEU A 192 5.07 -5.76 13.07
C LEU A 192 5.06 -4.44 13.84
N GLY A 193 5.50 -3.35 13.21
CA GLY A 193 5.45 -2.00 13.79
C GLY A 193 4.02 -1.54 14.06
N GLY A 194 3.10 -1.73 13.12
CA GLY A 194 1.68 -1.41 13.28
C GLY A 194 1.02 -2.21 14.40
N LEU A 195 1.27 -3.53 14.46
CA LEU A 195 0.77 -4.39 15.55
C LEU A 195 1.36 -3.99 16.90
N MET A 196 2.64 -3.65 16.96
CA MET A 196 3.29 -3.16 18.18
C MET A 196 2.69 -1.84 18.65
N ILE A 197 2.45 -0.89 17.75
CA ILE A 197 1.78 0.38 18.08
C ILE A 197 0.38 0.11 18.63
N ALA A 198 -0.42 -0.72 17.96
CA ALA A 198 -1.76 -1.08 18.45
C ALA A 198 -1.71 -1.74 19.83
N TRP A 199 -0.75 -2.64 20.05
CA TRP A 199 -0.54 -3.30 21.33
C TRP A 199 -0.20 -2.30 22.46
N VAL A 200 0.81 -1.44 22.24
CA VAL A 200 1.22 -0.42 23.22
C VAL A 200 0.08 0.55 23.52
N LEU A 201 -0.65 1.01 22.50
CA LEU A 201 -1.75 1.97 22.69
C LEU A 201 -2.91 1.37 23.47
N LEU A 202 -3.32 0.14 23.17
CA LEU A 202 -4.38 -0.54 23.92
C LEU A 202 -3.96 -0.80 25.37
N ASP A 203 -2.73 -1.24 25.59
CA ASP A 203 -2.21 -1.43 26.95
C ASP A 203 -2.13 -0.11 27.74
N THR A 204 -1.73 0.98 27.07
CA THR A 204 -1.71 2.33 27.65
C THR A 204 -3.12 2.81 28.03
N VAL A 205 -4.12 2.55 27.18
CA VAL A 205 -5.53 2.85 27.48
C VAL A 205 -6.00 2.07 28.72
N ALA A 206 -5.53 0.84 28.89
CA ALA A 206 -5.78 0.01 30.07
C ALA A 206 -4.85 0.31 31.27
N ALA A 207 -3.99 1.33 31.19
CA ALA A 207 -2.99 1.63 32.21
C ALA A 207 -2.13 0.41 32.62
N GLY A 208 -1.77 -0.44 31.66
CA GLY A 208 -0.93 -1.63 31.87
C GLY A 208 -1.69 -2.88 32.33
N GLU A 209 -3.02 -2.83 32.39
CA GLU A 209 -3.85 -4.00 32.75
C GLU A 209 -4.08 -4.97 31.58
N GLY A 210 -3.45 -4.73 30.43
CA GLY A 210 -3.49 -5.60 29.27
C GLY A 210 -4.42 -5.13 28.15
N ILE A 211 -4.09 -5.56 26.94
CA ILE A 211 -4.73 -5.14 25.69
C ILE A 211 -6.23 -5.45 25.60
N LEU A 212 -6.69 -6.55 26.20
CA LEU A 212 -8.10 -6.96 26.16
C LEU A 212 -8.97 -5.96 26.93
N LYS A 213 -8.51 -5.53 28.11
CA LYS A 213 -9.16 -4.47 28.88
C LYS A 213 -9.11 -3.14 28.14
N GLY A 214 -7.98 -2.87 27.46
CA GLY A 214 -7.81 -1.66 26.66
C GLY A 214 -8.81 -1.57 25.53
N PHE A 215 -9.03 -2.69 24.84
CA PHE A 215 -10.02 -2.81 23.78
C PHE A 215 -11.44 -2.63 24.31
N GLN A 216 -11.79 -3.28 25.41
CA GLN A 216 -13.11 -3.12 26.06
C GLN A 216 -13.36 -1.65 26.45
N LEU A 217 -12.37 -1.01 27.09
CA LEU A 217 -12.50 0.38 27.50
C LEU A 217 -12.61 1.33 26.30
N LEU A 218 -11.93 1.02 25.19
CA LEU A 218 -12.05 1.77 23.95
C LEU A 218 -13.46 1.64 23.34
N THR A 219 -14.01 0.41 23.28
CA THR A 219 -15.38 0.18 22.80
C THR A 219 -16.43 0.81 23.70
N ASP A 220 -16.20 0.87 25.01
CA ASP A 220 -17.13 1.49 25.95
C ASP A 220 -17.11 3.02 25.86
N ARG A 221 -15.94 3.61 25.62
CA ARG A 221 -15.76 5.07 25.58
C ARG A 221 -16.08 5.71 24.23
N ALA A 222 -15.94 4.94 23.14
CA ALA A 222 -16.17 5.43 21.79
C ALA A 222 -16.90 4.37 20.93
N PRO A 223 -18.09 3.91 21.35
CA PRO A 223 -18.83 2.86 20.65
C PRO A 223 -19.17 3.25 19.21
N GLU A 224 -19.40 4.53 18.94
CA GLU A 224 -19.68 5.07 17.60
C GLU A 224 -18.53 4.86 16.62
N LYS A 225 -17.29 4.67 17.12
CA LYS A 225 -16.12 4.35 16.29
C LYS A 225 -16.13 2.88 15.84
N PHE A 226 -17.02 2.04 16.33
CA PHE A 226 -17.11 0.63 15.95
C PHE A 226 -18.30 0.33 15.03
N ASP A 227 -19.10 1.35 14.72
CA ASP A 227 -20.17 1.24 13.72
C ASP A 227 -19.57 1.02 12.34
N LEU A 228 -19.95 -0.08 11.68
CA LEU A 228 -19.48 -0.43 10.35
C LEU A 228 -20.30 0.22 9.24
N ILE A 229 -21.59 0.46 9.52
CA ILE A 229 -22.54 1.09 8.60
C ILE A 229 -22.96 2.39 9.24
N LEU A 230 -22.47 3.51 8.70
CA LEU A 230 -22.77 4.83 9.25
C LEU A 230 -24.25 5.18 9.06
N SER A 231 -24.86 5.75 10.10
CA SER A 231 -26.18 6.35 10.02
C SER A 231 -26.15 7.65 9.22
N PRO A 232 -27.28 8.06 8.59
CA PRO A 232 -27.35 9.33 7.86
C PRO A 232 -27.01 10.58 8.69
N ASP A 233 -27.19 10.50 10.01
CA ASP A 233 -26.89 11.58 10.96
C ASP A 233 -25.39 11.68 11.28
N ASN A 234 -24.57 10.70 10.87
CA ASN A 234 -23.14 10.72 11.10
C ASN A 234 -22.47 11.82 10.23
N PRO A 235 -21.63 12.70 10.80
CA PRO A 235 -20.93 13.74 10.05
C PRO A 235 -20.09 13.22 8.85
N HIS A 236 -19.65 11.96 8.91
CA HIS A 236 -18.86 11.30 7.89
C HIS A 236 -19.69 10.42 6.92
N TYR A 237 -21.03 10.47 6.99
CA TYR A 237 -21.90 9.71 6.09
C TYR A 237 -21.67 10.06 4.60
N MET A 238 -21.32 11.30 4.29
CA MET A 238 -20.97 11.68 2.91
C MET A 238 -19.70 11.00 2.40
N SER A 239 -18.77 10.64 3.29
CA SER A 239 -17.55 9.91 2.94
C SER A 239 -17.79 8.40 2.83
N LEU A 240 -18.62 7.84 3.71
CA LEU A 240 -19.00 6.42 3.74
C LEU A 240 -20.52 6.28 3.90
N PRO A 241 -21.30 6.29 2.79
CA PRO A 241 -22.76 6.39 2.87
C PRO A 241 -23.42 5.05 3.19
N GLY A 242 -23.33 4.63 4.46
CA GLY A 242 -24.03 3.47 5.02
C GLY A 242 -23.94 2.22 4.14
N LEU A 243 -25.10 1.65 3.77
CA LEU A 243 -25.18 0.42 2.97
C LEU A 243 -24.60 0.52 1.54
N SER A 244 -24.43 1.74 1.00
CA SER A 244 -23.81 1.91 -0.31
C SER A 244 -22.34 1.46 -0.34
N VAL A 245 -21.71 1.35 0.83
CA VAL A 245 -20.38 0.77 1.02
C VAL A 245 -20.38 -0.73 0.65
N LEU A 246 -21.47 -1.45 0.91
CA LEU A 246 -21.57 -2.89 0.61
C LEU A 246 -22.16 -3.18 -0.77
N LEU A 247 -23.11 -2.35 -1.23
CA LEU A 247 -23.92 -2.63 -2.41
C LEU A 247 -23.72 -1.65 -3.58
N GLY A 248 -23.01 -0.55 -3.35
CA GLY A 248 -22.92 0.57 -4.27
C GLY A 248 -21.50 0.88 -4.73
N GLY A 249 -21.08 2.13 -4.55
CA GLY A 249 -19.90 2.72 -5.19
C GLY A 249 -18.57 2.07 -4.82
N MET A 250 -18.46 1.42 -3.66
CA MET A 250 -17.22 0.76 -3.24
C MET A 250 -16.81 -0.37 -4.19
N TRP A 251 -17.77 -1.06 -4.82
CA TRP A 251 -17.46 -2.07 -5.84
C TRP A 251 -16.78 -1.47 -7.06
N ILE A 252 -17.20 -0.28 -7.49
CA ILE A 252 -16.61 0.39 -8.67
C ILE A 252 -15.14 0.67 -8.41
N MET A 253 -14.85 1.24 -7.25
CA MET A 253 -13.48 1.56 -6.84
C MET A 253 -12.64 0.30 -6.64
N ASN A 254 -13.15 -0.71 -5.92
CA ASN A 254 -12.39 -1.94 -5.67
C ASN A 254 -12.14 -2.75 -6.95
N ILE A 255 -13.13 -2.87 -7.84
CA ILE A 255 -12.94 -3.58 -9.12
C ILE A 255 -11.96 -2.79 -10.00
N SER A 256 -12.05 -1.47 -10.02
CA SER A 256 -11.11 -0.62 -10.77
C SER A 256 -9.68 -0.78 -10.23
N TYR A 257 -9.49 -0.75 -8.91
CA TYR A 257 -8.19 -0.89 -8.27
C TYR A 257 -7.65 -2.32 -8.43
N TRP A 258 -8.33 -3.33 -7.88
CA TRP A 258 -7.81 -4.70 -7.86
C TRP A 258 -7.87 -5.41 -9.21
N GLY A 259 -8.87 -5.09 -10.03
CA GLY A 259 -9.12 -5.76 -11.30
C GLY A 259 -8.48 -5.09 -12.51
N PHE A 260 -8.16 -3.80 -12.43
CA PHE A 260 -7.67 -3.02 -13.57
C PHE A 260 -6.51 -2.08 -13.25
N ASN A 261 -5.94 -2.08 -12.04
CA ASN A 261 -4.70 -1.35 -11.79
C ASN A 261 -3.50 -2.13 -12.32
N GLN A 262 -2.68 -1.45 -13.13
CA GLN A 262 -1.52 -2.04 -13.80
C GLN A 262 -0.52 -2.65 -12.81
N TYR A 263 -0.28 -2.00 -11.67
CA TYR A 263 0.69 -2.45 -10.68
C TYR A 263 0.33 -3.82 -10.06
N ILE A 264 -0.96 -4.06 -9.83
CA ILE A 264 -1.46 -5.27 -9.19
C ILE A 264 -1.47 -6.43 -10.17
N ILE A 265 -1.95 -6.18 -11.39
CA ILE A 265 -2.01 -7.19 -12.44
C ILE A 265 -0.61 -7.65 -12.85
N GLN A 266 0.35 -6.74 -12.95
CA GLN A 266 1.74 -7.11 -13.26
C GLN A 266 2.36 -8.02 -12.21
N ARG A 267 1.96 -7.92 -10.94
CA ARG A 267 2.45 -8.78 -9.85
C ARG A 267 1.69 -10.09 -9.72
N ALA A 268 0.45 -10.15 -10.21
CA ALA A 268 -0.43 -11.32 -10.11
C ALA A 268 -0.32 -12.31 -11.29
N LEU A 269 0.19 -11.84 -12.44
CA LEU A 269 0.43 -12.63 -13.66
C LEU A 269 1.81 -13.32 -13.63
#